data_AF-Q0I9U0-F1
#
_entry.id   AF-Q0I9U0-F1
#
_cell.length_a   1.000
_cell.length_b   1.000
_cell.length_c   1.000
_cell.angle_alpha   90.00
_cell.angle_beta   90.00
_cell.angle_gamma   90.00
#
_symmetry.space_group_name_H-M   'P 1'
#
loop_
_entity.id
_entity.type
_entity.pdbx_description
1 polymer ?
#
loop_
_entity_poly.entity_id
_entity_poly.type
_entity_poly.pdbx_seq_one_letter_code
_entity_poly.pdbx_strand_id
1 'polypeptide(L)'
;MINPFYVRWLQGWTFQLVLMEGKVQVEAHGFGICIRTALLHGETPQDAADRLVLEEDTRRHALHQAWLKGQAVPAHSNELPCFAETPTSAPESLVVVQHKTLVS
;
A
#
# COMPACT_ATOMS: atom_id res chain seq x y z
N MET A 1 -2.64 16.11 -15.42
CA MET A 1 -2.10 15.35 -14.27
C MET A 1 -2.36 13.88 -14.54
N ILE A 2 -1.32 13.06 -14.72
CA ILE A 2 -1.45 11.62 -14.94
C ILE A 2 -1.81 10.96 -13.61
N ASN A 3 -2.83 10.09 -13.61
CA ASN A 3 -3.23 9.37 -12.42
C ASN A 3 -2.11 8.36 -12.06
N PRO A 4 -1.50 8.47 -10.86
CA PRO A 4 -0.36 7.64 -10.46
C PRO A 4 -0.74 6.17 -10.16
N PHE A 5 -2.04 5.83 -10.17
CA PHE A 5 -2.54 4.50 -9.83
C PHE A 5 -2.88 3.64 -11.05
N TYR A 6 -2.80 4.17 -12.29
CA TYR A 6 -3.05 3.35 -13.48
C TYR A 6 -1.83 2.53 -13.88
N VAL A 7 -2.00 1.21 -13.93
CA VAL A 7 -1.03 0.26 -14.48
C VAL A 7 -1.55 -0.19 -15.85
N ARG A 8 -0.77 0.00 -16.91
CA ARG A 8 -1.07 -0.58 -18.24
C ARG A 8 -0.04 -1.63 -18.56
N TRP A 9 -0.53 -2.81 -18.92
CA TRP A 9 0.19 -4.06 -19.20
C TRP A 9 1.39 -3.95 -20.15
N LEU A 10 1.47 -2.89 -20.98
CA LEU A 10 2.49 -2.74 -22.03
C LEU A 10 3.29 -1.44 -21.99
N GLN A 11 2.96 -0.49 -21.12
CA GLN A 11 3.58 0.84 -21.18
C GLN A 11 4.47 1.04 -19.98
N GLY A 12 5.79 0.85 -20.18
CA GLY A 12 6.80 1.11 -19.15
C GLY A 12 7.15 -0.06 -18.24
N TRP A 13 6.74 -1.29 -18.60
CA TRP A 13 7.11 -2.52 -17.89
C TRP A 13 8.05 -3.38 -18.73
N THR A 14 9.08 -3.92 -18.08
CA THR A 14 9.99 -4.92 -18.65
C THR A 14 9.94 -6.17 -17.78
N PHE A 15 9.81 -7.33 -18.42
CA PHE A 15 9.71 -8.62 -17.73
C PHE A 15 11.00 -9.41 -17.91
N GLN A 16 11.43 -10.07 -16.84
CA GLN A 16 12.61 -10.92 -16.80
C GLN A 16 12.29 -12.22 -16.07
N LEU A 17 12.86 -13.32 -16.54
CA LEU A 17 12.81 -14.59 -15.83
C LEU A 17 14.05 -14.70 -14.96
N VAL A 18 13.87 -14.93 -13.66
CA VAL A 18 14.98 -15.04 -12.70
C VAL A 18 14.84 -16.34 -11.92
N LEU A 19 15.95 -17.07 -11.76
CA LEU A 19 15.99 -18.22 -10.87
C LEU A 19 16.48 -17.77 -9.49
N MET A 20 15.58 -17.76 -8.51
CA MET A 20 15.89 -17.39 -7.14
C MET A 20 15.38 -18.46 -6.17
N GLU A 21 16.17 -18.81 -5.16
CA GLU A 21 15.77 -19.74 -4.09
C GLU A 21 15.33 -21.13 -4.62
N GLY A 22 15.90 -21.57 -5.73
CA GLY A 22 15.56 -22.84 -6.38
C GLY A 22 14.21 -22.83 -7.12
N LYS A 23 13.59 -21.66 -7.30
CA LYS A 23 12.32 -21.49 -8.02
C LYS A 23 12.51 -20.52 -9.18
N VAL A 24 11.84 -20.81 -10.29
CA VAL A 24 11.74 -19.88 -11.41
C VAL A 24 10.73 -18.80 -11.01
N GLN A 25 11.13 -17.54 -11.15
CA GLN A 25 10.32 -16.38 -10.85
C GLN A 25 10.27 -15.46 -12.07
N VAL A 26 9.17 -14.73 -12.20
CA VAL A 26 9.02 -13.64 -13.15
C VAL A 26 9.13 -12.34 -12.40
N GLU A 27 10.07 -11.50 -12.82
CA GLU A 27 10.32 -10.17 -12.29
C GLU A 27 9.82 -9.14 -13.31
N ALA A 28 9.02 -8.18 -12.86
CA ALA A 28 8.58 -7.06 -13.67
C ALA A 28 9.13 -5.76 -13.09
N HIS A 29 9.82 -5.00 -13.92
CA HIS A 29 10.34 -3.68 -13.59
C HIS A 29 9.57 -2.62 -14.37
N GLY A 30 9.10 -1.60 -13.67
CA GLY A 30 8.43 -0.48 -14.31
C GLY A 30 8.19 0.66 -13.34
N PHE A 31 8.19 1.90 -13.83
CA PHE A 31 7.86 3.08 -13.03
C PHE A 31 8.65 3.21 -11.71
N GLY A 32 9.89 2.68 -11.65
CA GLY A 32 10.73 2.71 -10.46
C GLY A 32 10.39 1.66 -9.40
N ILE A 33 9.50 0.70 -9.69
CA ILE A 33 9.20 -0.43 -8.83
C ILE A 33 9.62 -1.75 -9.48
N CYS A 34 9.96 -2.72 -8.64
CA CYS A 34 10.16 -4.10 -9.01
C CYS A 34 9.11 -4.94 -8.28
N ILE A 35 8.39 -5.76 -9.03
CA ILE A 35 7.45 -6.75 -8.51
C ILE A 35 7.87 -8.12 -9.03
N ARG A 36 7.67 -9.16 -8.22
CA ARG A 36 8.08 -10.52 -8.57
C ARG A 36 7.03 -11.53 -8.18
N THR A 37 6.90 -12.58 -8.97
CA THR A 37 6.06 -13.72 -8.63
C THR A 37 6.74 -15.03 -9.00
N ALA A 38 6.47 -16.09 -8.25
CA ALA A 38 6.96 -17.43 -8.60
C ALA A 38 6.16 -17.97 -9.77
N LEU A 39 6.85 -18.65 -10.69
CA LEU A 39 6.24 -19.42 -11.76
C LEU A 39 5.61 -20.68 -11.15
N LEU A 40 4.33 -20.91 -11.43
CA LEU A 40 3.64 -22.12 -10.97
C LEU A 40 3.96 -23.32 -11.86
N HIS A 41 3.75 -24.53 -11.33
CA HIS A 41 3.98 -25.77 -12.08
C HIS A 41 3.02 -25.84 -13.27
N GLY A 42 3.58 -25.94 -14.48
CA GLY A 42 2.81 -26.01 -15.73
C GLY A 42 2.30 -24.66 -16.26
N GLU A 43 2.63 -23.56 -15.59
CA GLU A 43 2.33 -22.19 -16.04
C GLU A 43 3.41 -21.72 -17.02
N THR A 44 3.02 -20.97 -18.06
CA THR A 44 4.02 -20.33 -18.93
C THR A 44 4.56 -19.05 -18.29
N PRO A 45 5.80 -18.63 -18.61
CA PRO A 45 6.32 -17.34 -18.17
C PRO A 45 5.41 -16.15 -18.45
N GLN A 46 4.67 -16.22 -19.56
CA GLN A 46 3.73 -15.20 -19.96
C GLN A 46 2.52 -15.19 -19.03
N ASP A 47 1.91 -16.33 -18.76
CA ASP A 47 0.78 -16.43 -17.81
C ASP A 47 1.16 -15.88 -16.41
N ALA A 48 2.38 -16.18 -15.95
CA ALA A 48 2.89 -15.63 -14.69
C ALA A 48 3.10 -14.11 -14.72
N ALA A 49 3.56 -13.56 -15.85
CA ALA A 49 3.65 -12.11 -16.06
C ALA A 49 2.27 -11.46 -16.04
N ASP A 50 1.28 -12.09 -16.67
CA ASP A 50 -0.09 -11.60 -16.76
C ASP A 50 -0.74 -11.52 -15.39
N ARG A 51 -0.59 -12.58 -14.60
CA ARG A 51 -1.04 -12.65 -13.21
C ARG A 51 -0.35 -11.59 -12.34
N LEU A 52 0.96 -11.41 -12.51
CA LEU A 52 1.74 -10.41 -11.78
C LEU A 52 1.22 -8.99 -12.03
N VAL A 53 0.93 -8.65 -13.28
CA VAL A 53 0.36 -7.33 -13.61
C VAL A 53 -1.06 -7.18 -13.08
N LEU A 54 -1.89 -8.22 -13.18
CA LEU A 54 -3.26 -8.19 -12.66
C LEU A 54 -3.30 -8.00 -11.14
N GLU A 55 -2.41 -8.68 -10.42
CA GLU A 55 -2.27 -8.55 -8.97
C GLU A 55 -1.83 -7.14 -8.57
N GLU A 56 -0.87 -6.57 -9.29
CA GLU A 56 -0.42 -5.18 -9.07
C GLU A 56 -1.52 -4.16 -9.40
N ASP A 57 -2.27 -4.35 -10.50
CA ASP A 57 -3.39 -3.50 -10.86
C ASP A 57 -4.50 -3.55 -9.79
N THR A 58 -4.83 -4.75 -9.31
CA THR A 58 -5.79 -4.93 -8.20
C THR A 58 -5.29 -4.24 -6.93
N ARG A 59 -4.00 -4.37 -6.60
CA ARG A 59 -3.39 -3.71 -5.45
C ARG A 59 -3.46 -2.19 -5.57
N ARG A 60 -3.16 -1.63 -6.74
CA ARG A 60 -3.26 -0.18 -7.00
C ARG A 60 -4.70 0.33 -6.95
N HIS A 61 -5.64 -0.43 -7.49
CA HIS A 61 -7.06 -0.12 -7.38
C HIS A 61 -7.53 -0.13 -5.91
N ALA A 62 -7.13 -1.13 -5.12
CA ALA A 62 -7.44 -1.19 -3.69
C ALA A 62 -6.85 0.01 -2.93
N LEU A 63 -5.59 0.37 -3.20
CA LEU A 63 -4.94 1.55 -2.62
C LEU A 63 -5.62 2.84 -3.04
N HIS A 64 -6.00 2.98 -4.30
CA HIS A 64 -6.73 4.14 -4.81
C HIS A 64 -8.10 4.28 -4.12
N GLN A 65 -8.84 3.18 -3.98
CA GLN A 65 -10.12 3.17 -3.26
C GLN A 65 -9.93 3.50 -1.77
N ALA A 66 -8.90 2.97 -1.12
CA ALA A 66 -8.57 3.31 0.27
C ALA A 66 -8.18 4.79 0.42
N TRP A 67 -7.40 5.33 -0.53
CA TRP A 67 -7.03 6.74 -0.56
C TRP A 67 -8.23 7.67 -0.81
N LEU A 68 -9.14 7.29 -1.71
CA LEU A 68 -10.41 8.00 -1.89
C LEU A 68 -11.26 7.99 -0.61
N LYS A 69 -11.38 6.83 0.06
CA LYS A 69 -12.07 6.72 1.34
C LYS A 69 -11.40 7.53 2.46
N GLY A 70 -10.07 7.57 2.49
CA GLY A 70 -9.31 8.38 3.43
C GLY A 70 -9.47 9.88 3.22
N GLN A 71 -9.60 10.34 1.96
CA GLN A 71 -9.96 11.72 1.64
C GLN A 71 -11.42 12.05 1.93
N ALA A 72 -12.30 11.04 1.86
CA ALA A 72 -13.71 11.18 2.21
C ALA A 72 -13.96 11.21 3.72
N VAL A 73 -12.94 11.04 4.57
CA VAL A 73 -13.04 11.38 6.01
C VAL A 73 -13.07 12.91 6.09
N PRO A 74 -14.24 13.53 6.35
CA PRO A 74 -14.25 14.95 6.64
C PRO A 74 -13.48 15.13 7.94
N ALA A 75 -12.60 16.11 7.99
CA ALA A 75 -12.07 16.63 9.24
C ALA A 75 -13.22 17.28 10.02
N HIS A 76 -14.07 16.49 10.70
CA HIS A 76 -14.86 16.89 11.86
C HIS A 76 -15.75 15.73 12.32
N SER A 77 -15.36 15.09 13.41
CA SER A 77 -16.26 15.00 14.57
C SER A 77 -15.42 15.26 15.80
N ASN A 78 -14.99 16.52 15.91
CA ASN A 78 -14.77 17.14 17.21
C ASN A 78 -16.16 17.33 17.86
N GLU A 79 -16.84 16.24 18.19
CA GLU A 79 -17.89 16.24 19.19
C GLU A 79 -17.30 15.56 20.42
N LEU A 80 -16.67 16.40 21.24
CA LEU A 80 -16.50 16.15 22.66
C LEU A 80 -17.84 15.63 23.22
N PRO A 81 -17.90 14.46 23.85
CA PRO A 81 -19.02 14.15 24.73
C PRO A 81 -19.02 15.21 25.83
N CYS A 82 -20.04 16.06 25.81
CA CYS A 82 -20.30 17.01 26.87
C CYS A 82 -20.39 16.25 28.20
N PHE A 83 -19.59 16.71 29.16
CA PHE A 83 -19.36 16.15 30.49
C PHE A 83 -20.63 15.59 31.16
N ALA A 84 -20.57 14.31 31.52
CA ALA A 84 -21.27 13.77 32.67
C ALA A 84 -20.22 13.15 33.61
N GLU A 85 -19.88 13.93 34.63
CA GLU A 85 -19.18 13.57 35.89
C GLU A 85 -19.78 12.26 36.48
N THR A 86 -19.11 11.27 37.08
CA THR A 86 -17.83 11.04 37.81
C THR A 86 -17.67 9.49 38.04
N PRO A 87 -16.78 8.96 38.92
CA PRO A 87 -15.35 8.72 38.74
C PRO A 87 -14.97 7.22 38.84
N THR A 88 -13.72 6.89 38.53
CA THR A 88 -12.91 5.75 39.05
C THR A 88 -12.35 4.81 37.97
N SER A 89 -11.04 4.61 38.08
CA SER A 89 -10.18 3.64 37.42
C SER A 89 -9.63 4.05 36.05
N ALA A 90 -8.43 4.64 36.10
CA ALA A 90 -7.45 4.54 35.02
C ALA A 90 -7.19 3.05 34.66
N PRO A 91 -6.57 2.79 33.51
CA PRO A 91 -5.12 2.68 33.56
C PRO A 91 -4.38 3.55 32.53
N GLU A 92 -3.11 3.71 32.85
CA GLU A 92 -2.14 4.66 32.35
C GLU A 92 -1.67 4.43 30.92
N SER A 93 -1.08 5.51 30.39
CA SER A 93 0.04 5.54 29.44
C SER A 93 -0.32 5.91 28.00
N LEU A 94 -0.47 7.22 27.80
CA LEU A 94 -0.01 7.90 26.58
C LEU A 94 1.12 8.83 26.99
N VAL A 95 2.36 8.35 26.89
CA VAL A 95 3.55 9.18 26.98
C VAL A 95 3.62 10.03 25.71
N VAL A 96 3.12 11.25 25.77
CA VAL A 96 3.34 12.26 24.73
C VAL A 96 4.73 12.86 24.99
N VAL A 97 5.70 12.50 24.15
CA VAL A 97 7.03 13.14 24.14
C VAL A 97 6.88 14.50 23.47
N GLN A 98 6.86 15.57 24.27
CA GLN A 98 6.95 16.93 23.72
C GLN A 98 8.41 17.23 23.38
N HIS A 99 8.70 17.37 22.08
CA HIS A 99 9.98 17.91 21.62
C HIS A 99 10.03 19.41 21.90
N LYS A 100 10.84 19.79 22.89
CA LYS A 100 11.10 21.20 23.22
C LYS A 100 12.05 21.78 22.19
N THR A 101 11.53 22.48 21.19
CA THR A 101 12.35 23.28 20.28
C THR A 101 12.82 24.52 21.05
N LEU A 102 14.09 24.51 21.46
CA LEU A 102 14.79 25.70 21.93
C LEU A 102 15.02 26.62 20.72
N VAL A 103 14.33 27.77 20.72
CA VAL A 103 14.75 28.94 19.95
C VAL A 103 15.28 29.96 20.95
N SER A 104 16.40 30.54 20.52
CA SER A 104 17.46 31.24 21.25
C SER A 104 17.06 32.46 22.07
#